data_AF-A0A415BSP7-F1
#
_entry.id   AF-A0A415BSP7-F1
#
_cell.length_a   1.000
_cell.length_b   1.000
_cell.length_c   1.000
_cell.angle_alpha   90.00
_cell.angle_beta   90.00
_cell.angle_gamma   90.00
#
_symmetry.space_group_name_H-M   'P 1'
#
loop_
_entity.id
_entity.type
_entity.pdbx_description
1 polymer ?
#
loop_
_entity_poly.entity_id
_entity_poly.type
_entity_poly.pdbx_seq_one_letter_code
_entity_poly.pdbx_strand_id
1 'polypeptide(L)'
;MDSNRLSSEPYFNPQQPGPVCIAIDRYGHYRPSSENALRFLQQGDVETGVRHFLDDNVKAASLCTYVPDVTLLVFRFQSMKDVPPPVSGQTADRYIRDTLLPFLASESRLPEKKITLADAVYSTLTRGTPDCSVLKKHFMQETGYIEFLGRQRERKNIYRLQPEYVLPLTVVKNDFGYLLFSGNETGREGFRACIQHVADHYFDPHCDMGRLDIYECPVLKGKLPSFIDTVYAPFRYFPVNRFDFSPHRHVAPSALPEGFTEGLVPLYSHPLRPDADSFAGFISRFKDDERTQTTVSRENYDIYRLLTVMRNGYMNVHEKPFTYFDTLLPVARKLEQVTQVKNAAAFNADDFRIYSSVLSRQAEAILQRDFDVRGHRSIVNELDDGNLAFTVGRVKLNSVQRAVLHDGHAVHLPENDSPENRRQAYCMADRFENRLVTSARPFPGVRTYRMTSDGLIRPVDPKPDGKAKKRETKSKSNKPKI
;
A
#
# COMPACT_ATOMS: atom_id res chain seq x y z
N MET A 1 -34.25 5.60 -7.99
CA MET A 1 -35.44 5.28 -8.81
C MET A 1 -35.54 3.76 -8.88
N ASP A 2 -36.70 3.19 -8.56
CA ASP A 2 -36.91 1.73 -8.49
C ASP A 2 -36.76 1.06 -9.87
N SER A 3 -35.53 0.76 -10.28
CA SER A 3 -35.19 0.05 -11.53
C SER A 3 -35.59 -1.43 -11.53
N ASN A 4 -36.38 -1.86 -10.54
CA ASN A 4 -36.79 -3.25 -10.32
C ASN A 4 -38.28 -3.51 -10.57
N ARG A 5 -39.02 -2.50 -11.06
CA ARG A 5 -40.40 -2.68 -11.49
C ARG A 5 -40.41 -3.26 -12.91
N LEU A 6 -41.21 -4.30 -13.12
CA LEU A 6 -41.44 -4.81 -14.46
C LEU A 6 -42.02 -3.67 -15.32
N SER A 7 -41.53 -3.52 -16.55
CA SER A 7 -42.06 -2.56 -17.52
C SER A 7 -43.56 -2.75 -17.71
N SER A 8 -44.26 -1.70 -18.14
CA SER A 8 -45.70 -1.69 -18.38
C SER A 8 -46.17 -2.73 -19.41
N GLU A 9 -45.25 -3.34 -20.16
CA GLU A 9 -45.47 -4.58 -20.90
C GLU A 9 -44.31 -5.54 -20.62
N PRO A 10 -44.48 -6.56 -19.76
CA PRO A 10 -43.65 -7.75 -19.88
C PRO A 10 -43.97 -8.35 -21.26
N TYR A 11 -42.96 -8.81 -22.02
CA TYR A 11 -43.14 -9.57 -23.25
C TYR A 11 -43.81 -10.93 -22.97
N PHE A 12 -45.02 -10.90 -22.40
CA PHE A 12 -45.85 -12.01 -22.00
C PHE A 12 -47.04 -12.07 -22.95
N ASN A 13 -47.00 -13.00 -23.89
CA ASN A 13 -48.08 -13.28 -24.81
C ASN A 13 -48.77 -14.61 -24.43
N PRO A 14 -49.98 -14.60 -23.86
CA PRO A 14 -50.66 -15.83 -23.43
C PRO A 14 -50.85 -16.86 -24.56
N GLN A 15 -50.89 -16.40 -25.82
CA GLN A 15 -51.16 -17.24 -26.99
C GLN A 15 -49.91 -17.90 -27.58
N GLN A 16 -48.70 -17.48 -27.18
CA GLN A 16 -47.45 -18.01 -27.74
C GLN A 16 -46.76 -18.97 -26.75
N PRO A 17 -46.32 -20.16 -27.19
CA PRO A 17 -45.47 -21.02 -26.38
C PRO A 17 -44.09 -20.39 -26.16
N GLY A 18 -43.37 -20.84 -25.14
CA GLY A 18 -42.02 -20.39 -24.88
C GLY A 18 -41.51 -20.78 -23.50
N PRO A 19 -40.19 -20.74 -23.25
CA PRO A 19 -39.69 -20.92 -21.90
C PRO A 19 -39.79 -19.66 -21.05
N VAL A 20 -39.92 -19.93 -19.76
CA VAL A 20 -39.81 -18.96 -18.68
C VAL A 20 -38.52 -19.25 -17.92
N CYS A 21 -37.61 -18.28 -17.93
CA CYS A 21 -36.35 -18.35 -17.20
C CYS A 21 -36.49 -17.56 -15.90
N ILE A 22 -36.11 -18.18 -14.78
CA ILE A 22 -36.07 -17.50 -13.48
C ILE A 22 -34.74 -17.71 -12.76
N ALA A 23 -34.28 -16.67 -12.08
CA ALA A 23 -33.12 -16.71 -11.19
C ALA A 23 -33.57 -16.41 -9.77
N ILE A 24 -33.31 -17.33 -8.84
CA ILE A 24 -33.73 -17.20 -7.44
C ILE A 24 -32.58 -17.48 -6.48
N ASP A 25 -32.36 -16.58 -5.53
CA ASP A 25 -31.59 -16.89 -4.32
C ASP A 25 -32.53 -17.45 -3.25
N ARG A 26 -32.23 -18.67 -2.81
CA ARG A 26 -33.00 -19.38 -1.78
C ARG A 26 -32.93 -18.68 -0.42
N TYR A 27 -31.79 -18.09 -0.10
CA TYR A 27 -31.52 -17.49 1.20
C TYR A 27 -31.84 -16.00 1.25
N GLY A 28 -32.06 -15.38 0.08
CA GLY A 28 -32.46 -13.98 -0.04
C GLY A 28 -31.33 -12.98 0.27
N HIS A 29 -30.07 -13.40 0.17
CA HIS A 29 -28.90 -12.53 0.35
C HIS A 29 -28.60 -11.70 -0.91
N TYR A 30 -29.02 -12.18 -2.07
CA TYR A 30 -28.88 -11.52 -3.35
C TYR A 30 -30.22 -11.40 -4.07
N ARG A 31 -30.44 -10.25 -4.71
CA ARG A 31 -31.59 -10.02 -5.58
C ARG A 31 -31.10 -9.69 -6.99
N PRO A 32 -31.26 -10.61 -7.96
CA PRO A 32 -30.94 -10.29 -9.34
C PRO A 32 -31.74 -9.07 -9.83
N SER A 33 -31.16 -8.30 -10.76
CA SER A 33 -31.91 -7.27 -11.48
C SER A 33 -33.12 -7.87 -12.17
N SER A 34 -34.14 -7.06 -12.47
CA SER A 34 -35.40 -7.59 -13.05
C SER A 34 -35.18 -8.42 -14.31
N GLU A 35 -34.31 -7.96 -15.21
CA GLU A 35 -33.96 -8.69 -16.44
C GLU A 35 -33.18 -9.98 -16.20
N ASN A 36 -32.41 -10.05 -15.11
CA ASN A 36 -31.68 -11.27 -14.74
C ASN A 36 -32.51 -12.21 -13.87
N ALA A 37 -33.56 -11.70 -13.21
CA ALA A 37 -34.47 -12.44 -12.37
C ALA A 37 -35.52 -13.20 -13.18
N LEU A 38 -36.10 -12.58 -14.21
CA LEU A 38 -37.23 -13.14 -14.97
C LEU A 38 -37.12 -12.80 -16.46
N ARG A 39 -37.23 -13.81 -17.34
CA ARG A 39 -37.43 -13.61 -18.78
C ARG A 39 -38.49 -14.54 -19.34
N PHE A 40 -39.37 -13.97 -20.15
CA PHE A 40 -40.30 -14.70 -21.02
C PHE A 40 -39.69 -14.74 -22.43
N LEU A 41 -39.42 -15.95 -22.95
CA LEU A 41 -38.76 -16.12 -24.24
C LEU A 41 -39.76 -16.70 -25.25
N GLN A 42 -40.59 -15.85 -25.84
CA GLN A 42 -41.70 -16.26 -26.72
C GLN A 42 -41.50 -15.90 -28.20
N GLN A 43 -40.41 -15.20 -28.52
CA GLN A 43 -40.06 -14.76 -29.87
C GLN A 43 -38.58 -15.05 -30.16
N GLY A 44 -38.25 -15.32 -31.42
CA GLY A 44 -36.87 -15.57 -31.87
C GLY A 44 -36.33 -16.96 -31.51
N ASP A 45 -35.00 -17.11 -31.58
CA ASP A 45 -34.32 -18.34 -31.20
C ASP A 45 -34.30 -18.49 -29.68
N VAL A 46 -35.15 -19.39 -29.20
CA VAL A 46 -35.35 -19.71 -27.79
C VAL A 46 -34.06 -20.17 -27.11
N GLU A 47 -33.26 -21.03 -27.75
CA GLU A 47 -32.03 -21.56 -27.13
C GLU A 47 -30.98 -20.47 -26.99
N THR A 48 -30.91 -19.55 -27.97
CA THR A 48 -30.07 -18.35 -27.87
C THR A 48 -30.56 -17.40 -26.78
N GLY A 49 -31.88 -17.21 -26.62
CA GLY A 49 -32.45 -16.45 -25.51
C GLY A 49 -32.11 -17.03 -24.13
N VAL A 50 -32.20 -18.36 -23.98
CA VAL A 50 -31.80 -19.05 -22.73
C VAL A 50 -30.31 -18.86 -22.47
N ARG A 51 -29.45 -18.99 -23.48
CA ARG A 51 -28.01 -18.77 -23.34
C ARG A 51 -27.70 -17.35 -22.88
N HIS A 52 -28.31 -16.33 -23.49
CA HIS A 52 -28.17 -14.93 -23.05
C HIS A 52 -28.61 -14.72 -21.59
N PHE A 53 -29.71 -15.34 -21.17
CA PHE A 53 -30.15 -15.27 -19.77
C PHE A 53 -29.09 -15.82 -18.80
N LEU A 54 -28.45 -16.94 -19.16
CA LEU A 54 -27.38 -17.52 -18.35
C LEU A 54 -26.13 -16.62 -18.35
N ASP A 55 -25.71 -16.14 -19.52
CA ASP A 55 -24.54 -15.26 -19.68
C ASP A 55 -24.69 -13.95 -18.91
N ASP A 56 -25.87 -13.33 -18.93
CA ASP A 56 -26.12 -12.07 -18.22
C ASP A 56 -26.07 -12.25 -16.70
N ASN A 57 -26.54 -13.40 -16.19
CA ASN A 57 -26.41 -13.76 -14.78
C ASN A 57 -24.94 -14.04 -14.40
N VAL A 58 -24.17 -14.75 -15.24
CA VAL A 58 -22.73 -14.98 -15.03
C VAL A 58 -21.96 -13.65 -15.04
N LYS A 59 -22.30 -12.75 -15.97
CA LYS A 59 -21.72 -11.40 -16.04
C LYS A 59 -22.05 -10.57 -14.81
N ALA A 60 -23.29 -10.59 -14.31
CA ALA A 60 -23.65 -9.94 -13.07
C ALA A 60 -22.88 -10.51 -11.86
N ALA A 61 -22.70 -11.84 -11.81
CA ALA A 61 -21.93 -12.50 -10.75
C ALA A 61 -20.45 -12.07 -10.74
N SER A 62 -19.86 -11.74 -11.91
CA SER A 62 -18.49 -11.24 -12.00
C SER A 62 -18.26 -9.89 -11.31
N LEU A 63 -19.34 -9.15 -11.06
CA LEU A 63 -19.33 -7.87 -10.35
C LEU A 63 -19.63 -8.02 -8.85
N CYS A 64 -19.79 -9.25 -8.35
CA CYS A 64 -20.10 -9.53 -6.95
C CYS A 64 -18.82 -9.80 -6.14
N THR A 65 -18.91 -9.63 -4.82
CA THR A 65 -17.85 -9.98 -3.87
C THR A 65 -17.60 -11.49 -3.81
N TYR A 66 -18.58 -12.32 -4.12
CA TYR A 66 -18.50 -13.77 -4.34
C TYR A 66 -19.66 -14.18 -5.24
N VAL A 67 -19.62 -15.39 -5.82
CA VAL A 67 -20.74 -15.87 -6.66
C VAL A 67 -21.97 -16.13 -5.78
N PRO A 68 -23.09 -15.43 -5.99
CA PRO A 68 -24.30 -15.60 -5.17
C PRO A 68 -24.89 -17.01 -5.26
N ASP A 69 -25.60 -17.44 -4.22
CA ASP A 69 -26.28 -18.76 -4.14
C ASP A 69 -27.58 -18.81 -4.97
N VAL A 70 -27.51 -18.30 -6.19
CA VAL A 70 -28.63 -18.24 -7.12
C VAL A 70 -28.78 -19.58 -7.85
N THR A 71 -30.02 -20.03 -7.98
CA THR A 71 -30.41 -21.13 -8.88
C THR A 71 -31.13 -20.56 -10.09
N LEU A 72 -30.62 -20.91 -11.26
CA LEU A 72 -31.18 -20.59 -12.58
C LEU A 72 -32.08 -21.76 -13.00
N LEU A 73 -33.35 -21.48 -13.26
CA LEU A 73 -34.36 -22.45 -13.63
C LEU A 73 -34.98 -22.07 -14.99
N VAL A 74 -35.14 -23.07 -15.85
CA VAL A 74 -35.80 -22.91 -17.15
C VAL A 74 -37.01 -23.83 -17.21
N PHE A 75 -38.19 -23.27 -17.42
CA PHE A 75 -39.44 -24.01 -17.56
C PHE A 75 -39.97 -23.84 -18.98
N ARG A 76 -40.25 -24.93 -19.70
CA ARG A 76 -40.82 -24.87 -21.03
C ARG A 76 -42.34 -25.06 -21.00
N PHE A 77 -43.07 -24.16 -21.63
CA PHE A 77 -44.53 -24.18 -21.71
C PHE A 77 -44.98 -24.36 -23.16
N GLN A 78 -45.87 -25.33 -23.38
CA GLN A 78 -46.52 -25.54 -24.68
C GLN A 78 -47.64 -24.53 -24.94
N SER A 79 -48.13 -23.88 -23.89
CA SER A 79 -49.05 -22.75 -23.94
C SER A 79 -48.85 -21.89 -22.69
N MET A 80 -48.97 -20.58 -22.84
CA MET A 80 -48.81 -19.61 -21.76
C MET A 80 -50.16 -19.10 -21.23
N LYS A 81 -51.28 -19.67 -21.71
CA LYS A 81 -52.65 -19.25 -21.33
C LYS A 81 -52.91 -19.35 -19.84
N ASP A 82 -52.43 -20.43 -19.22
CA ASP A 82 -52.69 -20.72 -17.81
C ASP A 82 -51.59 -20.15 -16.89
N VAL A 83 -50.51 -19.61 -17.47
CA VAL A 83 -49.44 -18.97 -16.69
C VAL A 83 -49.95 -17.61 -16.20
N PRO A 84 -49.96 -17.35 -14.88
CA PRO A 84 -50.42 -16.07 -14.38
C PRO A 84 -49.57 -14.92 -14.95
N PRO A 85 -50.15 -13.87 -15.55
CA PRO A 85 -49.36 -12.74 -16.04
C PRO A 85 -48.80 -11.90 -14.88
N PRO A 86 -47.63 -11.25 -15.05
CA PRO A 86 -47.14 -10.29 -14.07
C PRO A 86 -48.06 -9.07 -13.97
N VAL A 87 -48.30 -8.58 -12.74
CA VAL A 87 -49.13 -7.40 -12.52
C VAL A 87 -48.30 -6.12 -12.77
N SER A 88 -48.91 -5.11 -13.40
CA SER A 88 -48.26 -3.83 -13.66
C SER A 88 -47.71 -3.19 -12.37
N GLY A 89 -46.44 -2.77 -12.40
CA GLY A 89 -45.74 -2.19 -11.25
C GLY A 89 -45.23 -3.20 -10.21
N GLN A 90 -45.50 -4.50 -10.37
CA GLN A 90 -44.92 -5.57 -9.54
C GLN A 90 -43.43 -5.74 -9.86
N THR A 91 -42.63 -6.12 -8.86
CA THR A 91 -41.22 -6.48 -9.07
C THR A 91 -41.09 -7.93 -9.52
N ALA A 92 -40.03 -8.24 -10.29
CA ALA A 92 -39.77 -9.60 -10.76
C ALA A 92 -39.67 -10.60 -9.60
N ASP A 93 -38.94 -10.26 -8.53
CA ASP A 93 -38.79 -11.10 -7.33
C ASP A 93 -40.14 -11.42 -6.68
N ARG A 94 -41.03 -10.42 -6.55
CA ARG A 94 -42.35 -10.60 -5.96
C ARG A 94 -43.24 -11.47 -6.83
N TYR A 95 -43.24 -11.25 -8.14
CA TYR A 95 -43.98 -12.10 -9.08
C TYR A 95 -43.48 -13.55 -9.04
N ILE A 96 -42.17 -13.77 -9.01
CA ILE A 96 -41.60 -15.12 -8.94
C ILE A 96 -42.02 -15.81 -7.65
N ARG A 97 -41.84 -15.15 -6.49
CA ARG A 97 -42.08 -15.75 -5.17
C ARG A 97 -43.56 -15.93 -4.83
N ASP A 98 -44.38 -14.92 -5.09
CA ASP A 98 -45.77 -14.88 -4.63
C ASP A 98 -46.76 -15.43 -5.67
N THR A 99 -46.36 -15.54 -6.94
CA THR A 99 -47.28 -15.90 -8.04
C THR A 99 -46.78 -17.10 -8.84
N LEU A 100 -45.62 -17.00 -9.48
CA LEU A 100 -45.15 -18.02 -10.42
C LEU A 100 -44.75 -19.33 -9.72
N LEU A 101 -43.97 -19.27 -8.63
CA LEU A 101 -43.55 -20.47 -7.90
C LEU A 101 -44.74 -21.23 -7.28
N PRO A 102 -45.72 -20.58 -6.61
CA PRO A 102 -46.94 -21.25 -6.16
C PRO A 102 -47.71 -21.93 -7.28
N PHE A 103 -47.85 -21.27 -8.44
CA PHE A 103 -48.48 -21.85 -9.63
C PHE A 103 -47.71 -23.07 -10.17
N LEU A 104 -46.38 -22.98 -10.30
CA LEU A 104 -45.55 -24.11 -10.73
C LEU A 104 -45.68 -25.30 -9.78
N ALA A 105 -45.81 -25.03 -8.47
CA ALA A 105 -46.01 -26.05 -7.46
C ALA A 105 -47.40 -26.70 -7.53
N SER A 106 -48.47 -25.92 -7.73
CA SER A 106 -49.83 -26.47 -7.88
C SER A 106 -49.96 -27.36 -9.11
N GLU A 107 -49.26 -27.00 -10.20
CA GLU A 107 -49.19 -27.78 -11.43
C GLU A 107 -48.15 -28.91 -11.40
N SER A 108 -47.44 -29.09 -10.27
CA SER A 108 -46.34 -30.07 -10.12
C SER A 108 -45.30 -30.02 -11.26
N ARG A 109 -45.04 -28.83 -11.82
CA ARG A 109 -44.14 -28.66 -12.96
C ARG A 109 -42.68 -28.65 -12.51
N LEU A 110 -41.88 -29.51 -13.14
CA LEU A 110 -40.44 -29.54 -12.94
C LEU A 110 -39.71 -28.65 -13.97
N PRO A 111 -38.59 -28.02 -13.58
CA PRO A 111 -37.77 -27.26 -14.51
C PRO A 111 -37.08 -28.22 -15.49
N GLU A 112 -37.00 -27.80 -16.77
CA GLU A 112 -36.22 -28.50 -17.79
C GLU A 112 -34.73 -28.40 -17.50
N LYS A 113 -34.26 -27.20 -17.09
CA LYS A 113 -32.88 -26.96 -16.66
C LYS A 113 -32.86 -26.41 -15.23
N LYS A 114 -31.97 -26.96 -14.41
CA LYS A 114 -31.67 -26.49 -13.04
C LYS A 114 -30.17 -26.35 -12.84
N ILE A 115 -29.68 -25.12 -12.93
CA ILE A 115 -28.25 -24.78 -12.92
C ILE A 115 -27.98 -23.87 -11.73
N THR A 116 -26.93 -24.13 -10.94
CA THR A 116 -26.51 -23.16 -9.92
C THR A 116 -25.64 -22.09 -10.58
N LEU A 117 -25.70 -20.86 -10.09
CA LEU A 117 -24.88 -19.78 -10.66
C LEU A 117 -23.38 -20.08 -10.52
N ALA A 118 -22.96 -20.71 -9.42
CA ALA A 118 -21.59 -21.20 -9.23
C ALA A 118 -21.16 -22.18 -10.33
N ASP A 119 -22.02 -23.14 -10.69
CA ASP A 119 -21.76 -24.09 -11.79
C ASP A 119 -21.63 -23.38 -13.13
N ALA A 120 -22.54 -22.44 -13.40
CA ALA A 120 -22.53 -21.66 -14.65
C ALA A 120 -21.25 -20.82 -14.76
N VAL A 121 -20.86 -20.10 -13.70
CA VAL A 121 -19.61 -19.31 -13.69
C VAL A 121 -18.39 -20.19 -13.94
N TYR A 122 -18.26 -21.31 -13.23
CA TYR A 122 -17.11 -22.20 -13.43
C TYR A 122 -17.08 -22.82 -14.83
N SER A 123 -18.24 -23.20 -15.37
CA SER A 123 -18.37 -23.72 -16.73
C SER A 123 -17.97 -22.69 -17.78
N THR A 124 -18.40 -21.43 -17.63
CA THR A 124 -18.00 -20.35 -18.55
C THR A 124 -16.49 -20.14 -18.53
N LEU A 125 -15.85 -20.18 -17.36
CA LEU A 125 -14.40 -19.98 -17.22
C LEU A 125 -13.57 -21.12 -17.82
N THR A 126 -14.04 -22.37 -17.71
CA THR A 126 -13.26 -23.56 -18.10
C THR A 126 -13.62 -24.12 -19.46
N ARG A 127 -14.86 -23.94 -19.91
CA ARG A 127 -15.40 -24.54 -21.13
C ARG A 127 -16.02 -23.52 -22.10
N GLY A 128 -16.08 -22.24 -21.73
CA GLY A 128 -16.60 -21.17 -22.60
C GLY A 128 -18.12 -21.16 -22.78
N THR A 129 -18.87 -21.91 -21.96
CA THR A 129 -20.35 -21.93 -21.99
C THR A 129 -20.93 -21.97 -20.57
N PRO A 130 -21.97 -21.17 -20.27
CA PRO A 130 -22.64 -21.20 -18.96
C PRO A 130 -23.63 -22.37 -18.82
N ASP A 131 -24.05 -23.00 -19.93
CA ASP A 131 -24.96 -24.15 -19.88
C ASP A 131 -24.18 -25.42 -19.54
N CYS A 132 -24.23 -25.78 -18.26
CA CYS A 132 -23.56 -26.95 -17.71
C CYS A 132 -24.53 -28.08 -17.30
N SER A 133 -25.78 -28.03 -17.78
CA SER A 133 -26.83 -28.98 -17.38
C SER A 133 -26.41 -30.45 -17.55
N VAL A 134 -25.77 -30.78 -18.68
CA VAL A 134 -25.25 -32.12 -18.99
C VAL A 134 -23.99 -32.47 -18.20
N LEU A 135 -23.20 -31.47 -17.82
CA LEU A 135 -21.85 -31.65 -17.28
C LEU A 135 -21.79 -31.64 -15.74
N LYS A 136 -22.89 -31.25 -15.08
CA LYS A 136 -22.98 -31.10 -13.62
C LYS A 136 -22.48 -32.31 -12.83
N LYS A 137 -22.70 -33.53 -13.32
CA LYS A 137 -22.28 -34.77 -12.64
C LYS A 137 -20.76 -34.94 -12.54
N HIS A 138 -19.99 -34.23 -13.36
CA HIS A 138 -18.54 -34.39 -13.46
C HIS A 138 -17.75 -33.33 -12.67
N PHE A 139 -18.37 -32.20 -12.32
CA PHE A 139 -17.66 -31.10 -11.64
C PHE A 139 -17.05 -31.48 -10.30
N MET A 140 -17.76 -32.28 -9.49
CA MET A 140 -17.25 -32.71 -8.18
C MET A 140 -16.02 -33.63 -8.27
N GLN A 141 -15.69 -34.12 -9.46
CA GLN A 141 -14.47 -34.92 -9.70
C GLN A 141 -13.28 -34.04 -10.09
N GLU A 142 -13.51 -32.76 -10.43
CA GLU A 142 -12.48 -31.82 -10.82
C GLU A 142 -11.93 -31.07 -9.59
N THR A 143 -10.64 -31.22 -9.31
CA THR A 143 -9.97 -30.51 -8.21
C THR A 143 -10.16 -28.98 -8.30
N GLY A 144 -10.08 -28.43 -9.53
CA GLY A 144 -10.25 -26.99 -9.77
C GLY A 144 -11.64 -26.47 -9.39
N TYR A 145 -12.69 -27.28 -9.52
CA TYR A 145 -14.04 -26.92 -9.11
C TYR A 145 -14.18 -26.90 -7.58
N ILE A 146 -13.59 -27.86 -6.88
CA ILE A 146 -13.56 -27.91 -5.41
C ILE A 146 -12.81 -26.68 -4.86
N GLU A 147 -11.65 -26.34 -5.42
CA GLU A 147 -10.89 -25.15 -5.05
C GLU A 147 -11.65 -23.85 -5.35
N PHE A 148 -12.36 -23.79 -6.49
CA PHE A 148 -13.24 -22.66 -6.82
C PHE A 148 -14.33 -22.47 -5.76
N LEU A 149 -15.07 -23.52 -5.40
CA LEU A 149 -16.09 -23.45 -4.34
C LEU A 149 -15.50 -23.08 -2.98
N GLY A 150 -14.31 -23.59 -2.66
CA GLY A 150 -13.56 -23.22 -1.45
C GLY A 150 -13.30 -21.71 -1.40
N ARG A 151 -12.77 -21.14 -2.49
CA ARG A 151 -12.53 -19.69 -2.60
C ARG A 151 -13.82 -18.87 -2.51
N GLN A 152 -14.93 -19.33 -3.11
CA GLN A 152 -16.21 -18.62 -2.98
C GLN A 152 -16.73 -18.64 -1.54
N ARG A 153 -16.57 -19.76 -0.82
CA ARG A 153 -16.95 -19.87 0.59
C ARG A 153 -16.11 -18.95 1.48
N GLU A 154 -14.81 -18.88 1.24
CA GLU A 154 -13.92 -17.97 1.96
C GLU A 154 -14.35 -16.51 1.74
N ARG A 155 -14.54 -16.10 0.47
CA ARG A 155 -15.00 -14.75 0.15
C ARG A 155 -16.36 -14.44 0.78
N LYS A 156 -17.29 -15.39 0.79
CA LYS A 156 -18.59 -15.26 1.46
C LYS A 156 -18.45 -14.97 2.97
N ASN A 157 -17.47 -15.57 3.63
CA ASN A 157 -17.16 -15.28 5.04
C ASN A 157 -16.50 -13.90 5.20
N ILE A 158 -15.53 -13.56 4.36
CA ILE A 158 -14.83 -12.26 4.39
C ILE A 158 -15.83 -11.12 4.26
N TYR A 159 -16.76 -11.21 3.32
CA TYR A 159 -17.77 -10.17 3.06
C TYR A 159 -19.06 -10.35 3.85
N ARG A 160 -19.07 -11.22 4.88
CA ARG A 160 -20.19 -11.39 5.82
C ARG A 160 -21.55 -11.57 5.14
N LEU A 161 -21.60 -12.46 4.14
CA LEU A 161 -22.81 -12.76 3.35
C LEU A 161 -23.37 -11.57 2.53
N GLN A 162 -22.55 -10.56 2.24
CA GLN A 162 -22.92 -9.45 1.36
C GLN A 162 -22.35 -9.69 -0.05
N PRO A 163 -23.16 -10.14 -1.01
CA PRO A 163 -22.71 -10.49 -2.35
C PRO A 163 -22.36 -9.27 -3.20
N GLU A 164 -22.89 -8.10 -2.88
CA GLU A 164 -22.66 -6.87 -3.64
C GLU A 164 -21.53 -6.03 -3.02
N TYR A 165 -20.69 -5.46 -3.90
CA TYR A 165 -19.76 -4.43 -3.47
C TYR A 165 -20.54 -3.16 -3.11
N VAL A 166 -20.27 -2.61 -1.93
CA VAL A 166 -20.81 -1.31 -1.54
C VAL A 166 -19.96 -0.23 -2.20
N LEU A 167 -20.62 0.67 -2.93
CA LEU A 167 -20.01 1.81 -3.63
C LEU A 167 -20.28 3.12 -2.85
N PRO A 168 -19.48 4.18 -3.07
CA PRO A 168 -18.29 4.23 -3.93
C PRO A 168 -17.10 3.43 -3.34
N LEU A 169 -16.21 2.96 -4.21
CA LEU A 169 -14.91 2.43 -3.76
C LEU A 169 -14.02 3.59 -3.33
N THR A 170 -13.25 3.41 -2.27
CA THR A 170 -12.15 4.31 -1.93
C THR A 170 -10.88 3.84 -2.65
N VAL A 171 -10.27 4.70 -3.46
CA VAL A 171 -9.04 4.40 -4.19
C VAL A 171 -7.91 5.20 -3.58
N VAL A 172 -6.87 4.52 -3.11
CA VAL A 172 -5.65 5.14 -2.62
C VAL A 172 -4.58 4.99 -3.69
N LYS A 173 -3.92 6.08 -4.05
CA LYS A 173 -2.81 6.09 -4.98
C LYS A 173 -1.58 6.69 -4.31
N ASN A 174 -0.44 6.04 -4.55
CA ASN A 174 0.88 6.50 -4.17
C ASN A 174 1.90 6.11 -5.25
N ASP A 175 3.19 6.31 -5.00
CA ASP A 175 4.25 6.00 -5.97
C ASP A 175 4.38 4.50 -6.27
N PHE A 176 3.86 3.62 -5.42
CA PHE A 176 3.80 2.17 -5.68
C PHE A 176 2.63 1.78 -6.60
N GLY A 177 1.59 2.60 -6.72
CA GLY A 177 0.44 2.36 -7.60
C GLY A 177 -0.89 2.59 -6.89
N TYR A 178 -1.90 1.76 -7.21
CA TYR A 178 -3.27 1.91 -6.72
C TYR A 178 -3.68 0.77 -5.77
N LEU A 179 -4.39 1.12 -4.70
CA LEU A 179 -5.12 0.21 -3.83
C LEU A 179 -6.60 0.57 -3.85
N LEU A 180 -7.47 -0.43 -3.99
CA LEU A 180 -8.90 -0.24 -4.12
C LEU A 180 -9.62 -0.90 -2.95
N PHE A 181 -10.41 -0.11 -2.23
CA PHE A 181 -11.14 -0.52 -1.05
C PHE A 181 -12.64 -0.43 -1.29
N SER A 182 -13.36 -1.52 -1.05
CA SER A 182 -14.82 -1.49 -1.10
C SER A 182 -15.42 -0.68 0.05
N GLY A 183 -16.67 -0.25 -0.13
CA GLY A 183 -17.46 0.29 0.97
C GLY A 183 -17.94 -0.79 1.95
N ASN A 184 -17.71 -2.08 1.67
CA ASN A 184 -18.01 -3.16 2.60
C ASN A 184 -17.07 -3.07 3.82
N GLU A 185 -17.37 -3.82 4.88
CA GLU A 185 -16.60 -3.72 6.13
C GLU A 185 -15.11 -4.04 5.96
N THR A 186 -14.78 -5.10 5.20
CA THR A 186 -13.40 -5.45 4.86
C THR A 186 -12.66 -4.31 4.17
N GLY A 187 -13.30 -3.64 3.22
CA GLY A 187 -12.69 -2.51 2.52
C GLY A 187 -12.55 -1.28 3.40
N ARG A 188 -13.54 -0.97 4.26
CA ARG A 188 -13.43 0.12 5.24
C ARG A 188 -12.31 -0.12 6.25
N GLU A 189 -12.19 -1.33 6.77
CA GLU A 189 -11.08 -1.74 7.64
C GLU A 189 -9.74 -1.70 6.91
N GLY A 190 -9.71 -2.12 5.65
CA GLY A 190 -8.51 -2.06 4.80
C GLY A 190 -8.05 -0.63 4.55
N PHE A 191 -8.97 0.29 4.26
CA PHE A 191 -8.67 1.71 4.09
C PHE A 191 -8.12 2.31 5.40
N ARG A 192 -8.77 2.01 6.53
CA ARG A 192 -8.29 2.43 7.86
C ARG A 192 -6.87 1.93 8.12
N ALA A 193 -6.62 0.64 7.90
CA ALA A 193 -5.32 0.02 8.08
C ALA A 193 -4.27 0.59 7.10
N CYS A 194 -4.67 0.97 5.88
CA CYS A 194 -3.80 1.59 4.89
C CYS A 194 -3.31 2.96 5.37
N ILE A 195 -4.21 3.82 5.84
CA ILE A 195 -3.83 5.14 6.35
C ILE A 195 -2.98 5.02 7.62
N GLN A 196 -3.28 4.05 8.50
CA GLN A 196 -2.40 3.77 9.64
C GLN A 196 -1.02 3.28 9.19
N HIS A 197 -0.93 2.42 8.18
CA HIS A 197 0.34 1.96 7.62
C HIS A 197 1.17 3.12 7.06
N VAL A 198 0.52 4.07 6.36
CA VAL A 198 1.16 5.32 5.89
C VAL A 198 1.69 6.14 7.07
N ALA A 199 0.91 6.25 8.16
CA ALA A 199 1.29 6.99 9.36
C ALA A 199 2.47 6.34 10.09
N ASP A 200 2.49 5.00 10.18
CA ASP A 200 3.53 4.24 10.85
C ASP A 200 4.86 4.33 10.10
N HIS A 201 4.83 4.30 8.76
CA HIS A 201 6.03 4.31 7.90
C HIS A 201 6.31 5.70 7.28
N TYR A 202 5.70 6.77 7.80
CA TYR A 202 5.76 8.10 7.18
C TYR A 202 7.20 8.61 6.96
N PHE A 203 8.05 8.35 7.96
CA PHE A 203 9.45 8.76 8.01
C PHE A 203 10.42 7.64 7.63
N ASP A 204 9.93 6.45 7.28
CA ASP A 204 10.76 5.28 6.98
C ASP A 204 11.55 5.51 5.66
N PRO A 205 12.89 5.40 5.66
CA PRO A 205 13.71 5.55 4.46
C PRO A 205 13.49 4.43 3.43
N HIS A 206 12.97 3.28 3.83
CA HIS A 206 12.75 2.12 2.98
C HIS A 206 11.31 2.02 2.45
N CYS A 207 10.42 2.92 2.88
CA CYS A 207 9.02 2.95 2.46
C CYS A 207 8.64 4.33 1.91
N ASP A 208 9.28 4.73 0.79
CA ASP A 208 8.93 5.98 0.13
C ASP A 208 7.67 5.86 -0.72
N MET A 209 6.56 6.30 -0.13
CA MET A 209 5.26 6.36 -0.80
C MET A 209 5.08 7.62 -1.67
N GLY A 210 6.00 8.58 -1.60
CA GLY A 210 5.98 9.82 -2.39
C GLY A 210 4.81 10.76 -2.05
N ARG A 211 3.65 10.52 -2.66
CA ARG A 211 2.42 11.31 -2.46
C ARG A 211 1.25 10.41 -2.12
N LEU A 212 0.35 10.89 -1.27
CA LEU A 212 -0.90 10.22 -0.98
C LEU A 212 -2.05 10.91 -1.71
N ASP A 213 -2.68 10.21 -2.63
CA ASP A 213 -3.93 10.62 -3.25
C ASP A 213 -5.05 9.68 -2.86
N ILE A 214 -6.22 10.25 -2.58
CA ILE A 214 -7.42 9.49 -2.27
C ILE A 214 -8.52 9.96 -3.20
N TYR A 215 -9.17 8.98 -3.83
CA TYR A 215 -10.27 9.19 -4.76
C TYR A 215 -11.47 8.33 -4.38
N GLU A 216 -12.63 8.68 -4.93
CA GLU A 216 -13.81 7.83 -4.99
C GLU A 216 -14.02 7.31 -6.41
N CYS A 217 -14.37 6.03 -6.51
CA CYS A 217 -14.82 5.40 -7.74
C CYS A 217 -16.29 4.97 -7.58
N PRO A 218 -17.25 5.69 -8.20
CA PRO A 218 -18.67 5.41 -8.03
C PRO A 218 -19.17 4.27 -8.93
N VAL A 219 -18.33 3.72 -9.80
CA VAL A 219 -18.75 2.79 -10.84
C VAL A 219 -17.92 1.51 -10.82
N LEU A 220 -18.60 0.37 -10.81
CA LEU A 220 -17.98 -0.95 -10.94
C LEU A 220 -18.12 -1.45 -12.38
N LYS A 221 -17.01 -1.59 -13.11
CA LYS A 221 -17.00 -2.04 -14.52
C LYS A 221 -15.80 -2.93 -14.85
N GLY A 222 -15.98 -3.78 -15.86
CA GLY A 222 -14.90 -4.56 -16.46
C GLY A 222 -14.21 -5.46 -15.44
N LYS A 223 -12.87 -5.48 -15.48
CA LYS A 223 -12.02 -6.32 -14.62
C LYS A 223 -11.76 -5.70 -13.23
N LEU A 224 -12.40 -4.59 -12.88
CA LEU A 224 -12.16 -3.91 -11.60
C LEU A 224 -12.33 -4.80 -10.36
N PRO A 225 -13.33 -5.70 -10.27
CA PRO A 225 -13.53 -6.56 -9.09
C PRO A 225 -12.33 -7.43 -8.69
N SER A 226 -11.42 -7.78 -9.62
CA SER A 226 -10.23 -8.56 -9.28
C SER A 226 -9.18 -7.76 -8.51
N PHE A 227 -9.32 -6.43 -8.42
CA PHE A 227 -8.38 -5.53 -7.78
C PHE A 227 -8.87 -4.97 -6.43
N ILE A 228 -10.11 -5.27 -6.03
CA ILE A 228 -10.75 -4.72 -4.83
C ILE A 228 -10.41 -5.57 -3.60
N ASP A 229 -10.03 -4.90 -2.51
CA ASP A 229 -9.70 -5.47 -1.20
C ASP A 229 -8.61 -6.55 -1.24
N THR A 230 -7.77 -6.57 -2.29
CA THR A 230 -6.72 -7.58 -2.51
C THR A 230 -5.59 -7.54 -1.49
N VAL A 231 -5.50 -6.44 -0.73
CA VAL A 231 -4.59 -6.30 0.41
C VAL A 231 -4.98 -7.18 1.59
N TYR A 232 -6.26 -7.59 1.69
CA TYR A 232 -6.70 -8.53 2.71
C TYR A 232 -6.40 -9.95 2.24
N ALA A 233 -5.25 -10.47 2.65
CA ALA A 233 -4.68 -11.68 2.10
C ALA A 233 -4.19 -12.65 3.20
N PRO A 234 -4.01 -13.95 2.86
CA PRO A 234 -3.44 -14.93 3.77
C PRO A 234 -2.09 -14.48 4.34
N PHE A 235 -1.95 -14.52 5.66
CA PHE A 235 -0.73 -14.10 6.33
C PHE A 235 0.28 -15.25 6.40
N ARG A 236 1.16 -15.32 5.40
CA ARG A 236 2.20 -16.36 5.28
C ARG A 236 1.59 -17.77 5.39
N TYR A 237 2.02 -18.56 6.37
CA TYR A 237 1.55 -19.91 6.64
C TYR A 237 0.47 -19.98 7.72
N PHE A 238 0.02 -18.83 8.26
CA PHE A 238 -0.98 -18.80 9.30
C PHE A 238 -2.39 -18.82 8.70
N PRO A 239 -3.36 -19.49 9.35
CA PRO A 239 -4.75 -19.57 8.90
C PRO A 239 -5.53 -18.28 9.21
N VAL A 240 -4.90 -17.12 9.04
CA VAL A 240 -5.51 -15.80 9.28
C VAL A 240 -5.17 -14.86 8.14
N ASN A 241 -6.15 -14.06 7.72
CA ASN A 241 -5.93 -13.00 6.76
C ASN A 241 -5.49 -11.73 7.50
N ARG A 242 -4.57 -10.97 6.90
CA ARG A 242 -4.14 -9.65 7.38
C ARG A 242 -4.03 -8.70 6.20
N PHE A 243 -4.04 -7.41 6.51
CA PHE A 243 -3.75 -6.37 5.54
C PHE A 243 -2.24 -6.34 5.23
N ASP A 244 -1.90 -6.52 3.96
CA ASP A 244 -0.55 -6.44 3.41
C ASP A 244 -0.48 -5.27 2.44
N PHE A 245 0.34 -4.27 2.78
CA PHE A 245 0.54 -3.04 2.00
C PHE A 245 1.88 -3.00 1.29
N SER A 246 2.55 -4.16 1.14
CA SER A 246 3.81 -4.25 0.42
C SER A 246 3.67 -3.71 -1.02
N PRO A 247 4.73 -3.15 -1.62
CA PRO A 247 4.66 -2.56 -2.96
C PRO A 247 4.04 -3.46 -4.04
N HIS A 248 4.30 -4.77 -4.00
CA HIS A 248 3.76 -5.74 -4.96
C HIS A 248 2.22 -5.93 -4.91
N ARG A 249 1.55 -5.42 -3.88
CA ARG A 249 0.08 -5.41 -3.76
C ARG A 249 -0.58 -4.26 -4.52
N HIS A 250 0.19 -3.23 -4.84
CA HIS A 250 -0.31 -2.08 -5.57
C HIS A 250 -0.53 -2.44 -7.03
N VAL A 251 -1.67 -2.01 -7.57
CA VAL A 251 -2.03 -2.26 -8.95
C VAL A 251 -1.36 -1.18 -9.80
N ALA A 252 -0.62 -1.60 -10.82
CA ALA A 252 -0.02 -0.69 -11.77
C ALA A 252 -1.10 0.02 -12.61
N PRO A 253 -0.90 1.30 -13.01
CA PRO A 253 -1.85 2.02 -13.85
C PRO A 253 -2.22 1.26 -15.15
N SER A 254 -1.26 0.55 -15.75
CA SER A 254 -1.44 -0.21 -16.98
C SER A 254 -2.34 -1.45 -16.84
N ALA A 255 -2.56 -1.94 -15.62
CA ALA A 255 -3.43 -3.09 -15.36
C ALA A 255 -4.89 -2.70 -15.11
N LEU A 256 -5.15 -1.41 -14.87
CA LEU A 256 -6.49 -0.87 -14.62
C LEU A 256 -7.26 -0.71 -15.94
N PRO A 257 -8.61 -0.72 -15.91
CA PRO A 257 -9.42 -0.50 -17.09
C PRO A 257 -9.13 0.85 -17.76
N GLU A 258 -9.25 0.91 -19.10
CA GLU A 258 -9.15 2.15 -19.86
C GLU A 258 -10.21 3.16 -19.38
N GLY A 259 -9.83 4.44 -19.25
CA GLY A 259 -10.70 5.49 -18.73
C GLY A 259 -10.91 5.45 -17.20
N PHE A 260 -10.23 4.55 -16.47
CA PHE A 260 -10.41 4.44 -15.01
C PHE A 260 -10.02 5.73 -14.29
N THR A 261 -8.86 6.29 -14.64
CA THR A 261 -8.31 7.49 -13.99
C THR A 261 -9.17 8.73 -14.18
N GLU A 262 -9.82 8.86 -15.34
CA GLU A 262 -10.70 9.97 -15.71
C GLU A 262 -12.04 9.91 -14.97
N GLY A 263 -12.46 8.72 -14.54
CA GLY A 263 -13.68 8.50 -13.78
C GLY A 263 -13.55 8.66 -12.26
N LEU A 264 -12.34 8.96 -11.76
CA LEU A 264 -12.08 9.11 -10.32
C LEU A 264 -12.47 10.50 -9.82
N VAL A 265 -13.18 10.54 -8.70
CA VAL A 265 -13.52 11.79 -7.99
C VAL A 265 -12.45 12.06 -6.93
N PRO A 266 -11.65 13.14 -7.03
CA PRO A 266 -10.61 13.43 -6.05
C PRO A 266 -11.20 13.85 -4.70
N LEU A 267 -10.73 13.24 -3.62
CA LEU A 267 -11.12 13.59 -2.25
C LEU A 267 -10.01 14.29 -1.48
N TYR A 268 -8.77 13.82 -1.64
CA TYR A 268 -7.64 14.30 -0.87
C TYR A 268 -6.35 14.07 -1.64
N SER A 269 -5.41 15.00 -1.50
CA SER A 269 -4.09 14.92 -2.10
C SER A 269 -3.10 15.55 -1.13
N HIS A 270 -2.06 14.82 -0.76
CA HIS A 270 -1.06 15.30 0.19
C HIS A 270 0.33 14.76 -0.12
N PRO A 271 1.34 15.63 -0.29
CA PRO A 271 2.71 15.19 -0.46
C PRO A 271 3.23 14.59 0.85
N LEU A 272 3.76 13.37 0.82
CA LEU A 272 4.33 12.71 2.00
C LEU A 272 5.80 13.10 2.12
N ARG A 273 6.11 14.39 2.26
CA ARG A 273 7.48 14.85 2.49
C ARG A 273 7.91 14.56 3.93
N PRO A 274 9.16 14.14 4.18
CA PRO A 274 9.66 13.86 5.53
C PRO A 274 10.03 15.15 6.28
N ASP A 275 9.06 16.06 6.41
CA ASP A 275 9.20 17.32 7.14
C ASP A 275 8.03 17.51 8.10
N ALA A 276 8.21 18.42 9.07
CA ALA A 276 7.24 18.62 10.14
C ALA A 276 5.88 19.14 9.65
N ASP A 277 5.85 20.06 8.67
CA ASP A 277 4.60 20.68 8.20
C ASP A 277 3.76 19.67 7.43
N SER A 278 4.43 18.93 6.54
CA SER A 278 3.86 17.84 5.77
C SER A 278 3.25 16.78 6.69
N PHE A 279 3.99 16.30 7.69
CA PHE A 279 3.47 15.32 8.64
C PHE A 279 2.31 15.87 9.48
N ALA A 280 2.41 17.11 9.98
CA ALA A 280 1.34 17.75 10.73
C ALA A 280 0.05 17.87 9.91
N GLY A 281 0.16 18.25 8.62
CA GLY A 281 -0.96 18.31 7.70
C GLY A 281 -1.63 16.95 7.54
N PHE A 282 -0.85 15.89 7.30
CA PHE A 282 -1.36 14.52 7.20
C PHE A 282 -2.10 14.09 8.48
N ILE A 283 -1.49 14.26 9.66
CA ILE A 283 -2.11 13.85 10.93
C ILE A 283 -3.37 14.66 11.23
N SER A 284 -3.36 15.98 10.96
CA SER A 284 -4.54 16.83 11.17
C SER A 284 -5.75 16.35 10.36
N ARG A 285 -5.53 15.75 9.18
CA ARG A 285 -6.61 15.23 8.34
C ARG A 285 -7.19 13.92 8.87
N PHE A 286 -6.35 12.99 9.35
CA PHE A 286 -6.76 11.60 9.59
C PHE A 286 -6.92 11.19 11.04
N LYS A 287 -6.41 11.99 11.98
CA LYS A 287 -6.49 11.68 13.42
C LYS A 287 -7.93 11.66 13.92
N ASP A 288 -8.72 12.67 13.55
CA ASP A 288 -10.10 12.86 13.99
C ASP A 288 -11.12 12.45 12.91
N ASP A 289 -10.66 11.86 11.80
CA ASP A 289 -11.54 11.32 10.75
C ASP A 289 -12.17 10.00 11.22
N GLU A 290 -13.50 9.93 11.21
CA GLU A 290 -14.25 8.76 11.70
C GLU A 290 -13.94 7.46 10.95
N ARG A 291 -13.50 7.55 9.68
CA ARG A 291 -13.16 6.39 8.85
C ARG A 291 -11.81 5.80 9.20
N THR A 292 -10.87 6.61 9.71
CA THR A 292 -9.47 6.18 9.93
C THR A 292 -9.06 6.22 11.39
N GLN A 293 -9.36 7.30 12.11
CA GLN A 293 -8.96 7.55 13.50
C GLN A 293 -7.47 7.23 13.72
N THR A 294 -6.62 7.81 12.87
CA THR A 294 -5.21 7.45 12.77
C THR A 294 -4.45 7.86 14.03
N THR A 295 -3.64 6.94 14.52
CA THR A 295 -2.80 7.15 15.70
C THR A 295 -1.37 7.45 15.29
N VAL A 296 -0.66 8.19 16.14
CA VAL A 296 0.75 8.52 15.93
C VAL A 296 1.58 7.75 16.95
N SER A 297 2.55 6.99 16.46
CA SER A 297 3.51 6.31 17.33
C SER A 297 4.35 7.32 18.11
N ARG A 298 4.84 6.93 19.28
CA ARG A 298 5.72 7.79 20.08
C ARG A 298 6.97 8.21 19.28
N GLU A 299 7.53 7.28 18.51
CA GLU A 299 8.68 7.51 17.63
C GLU A 299 8.40 8.57 16.57
N ASN A 300 7.33 8.44 15.78
CA ASN A 300 6.99 9.43 14.75
C ASN A 300 6.62 10.79 15.36
N TYR A 301 6.06 10.80 16.57
CA TYR A 301 5.83 12.03 17.32
C TYR A 301 7.14 12.69 17.75
N ASP A 302 8.11 11.94 18.26
CA ASP A 302 9.43 12.45 18.64
C ASP A 302 10.19 12.98 17.41
N ILE A 303 10.17 12.26 16.28
CA ILE A 303 10.74 12.71 15.00
C ILE A 303 10.09 14.03 14.56
N TYR A 304 8.76 14.10 14.56
CA TYR A 304 8.02 15.31 14.22
C TYR A 304 8.43 16.51 15.09
N ARG A 305 8.57 16.31 16.41
CA ARG A 305 8.98 17.36 17.34
C ARG A 305 10.42 17.82 17.07
N LEU A 306 11.35 16.89 16.83
CA LEU A 306 12.73 17.21 16.46
C LEU A 306 12.82 18.01 15.15
N LEU A 307 12.12 17.57 14.10
CA LEU A 307 12.06 18.28 12.82
C LEU A 307 11.49 19.70 12.97
N THR A 308 10.50 19.87 13.86
CA THR A 308 9.92 21.19 14.14
C THR A 308 10.94 22.10 14.83
N VAL A 309 11.68 21.57 15.82
CA VAL A 309 12.75 22.32 16.51
C VAL A 309 13.88 22.67 15.55
N MET A 310 14.32 21.73 14.71
CA MET A 310 15.35 21.95 13.70
C MET A 310 15.01 23.13 12.79
N ARG A 311 13.77 23.18 12.30
CA ARG A 311 13.31 24.21 11.36
C ARG A 311 13.08 25.57 12.01
N ASN A 312 12.36 25.60 13.13
CA ASN A 312 11.89 26.85 13.72
C ASN A 312 12.86 27.43 14.75
N GLY A 313 13.82 26.62 15.22
CA GLY A 313 14.80 27.01 16.23
C GLY A 313 14.19 27.37 17.59
N TYR A 314 12.88 27.18 17.75
CA TYR A 314 12.09 27.39 18.95
C TYR A 314 10.78 26.60 18.81
N MET A 315 10.42 25.88 19.86
CA MET A 315 9.08 25.32 20.04
C MET A 315 8.67 25.56 21.48
N ASN A 316 7.37 25.67 21.73
CA ASN A 316 6.81 25.48 23.07
C ASN A 316 7.05 24.02 23.47
N VAL A 317 8.28 23.73 23.93
CA VAL A 317 8.73 22.41 24.37
C VAL A 317 7.91 21.92 25.57
N HIS A 318 7.20 22.83 26.24
CA HIS A 318 6.35 22.61 27.40
C HIS A 318 4.93 22.11 27.09
N GLU A 319 4.43 22.21 25.85
CA GLU A 319 3.02 21.93 25.56
C GLU A 319 2.63 20.45 25.70
N LYS A 320 3.56 19.51 25.44
CA LYS A 320 3.28 18.07 25.46
C LYS A 320 4.52 17.25 25.83
N PRO A 321 4.36 16.03 26.40
CA PRO A 321 5.46 15.12 26.67
C PRO A 321 6.28 14.85 25.41
N PHE A 322 7.61 14.94 25.53
CA PHE A 322 8.56 14.75 24.44
C PHE A 322 9.81 14.08 25.01
N THR A 323 10.29 13.00 24.38
CA THR A 323 11.35 12.17 24.97
C THR A 323 12.64 12.94 25.23
N TYR A 324 13.00 13.87 24.35
CA TYR A 324 14.25 14.64 24.45
C TYR A 324 14.08 16.02 25.09
N PHE A 325 12.99 16.22 25.82
CA PHE A 325 12.69 17.48 26.49
C PHE A 325 13.87 17.93 27.39
N ASP A 326 14.31 17.07 28.31
CA ASP A 326 15.38 17.41 29.26
C ASP A 326 16.71 17.72 28.58
N THR A 327 17.00 17.07 27.44
CA THR A 327 18.22 17.31 26.65
C THR A 327 18.22 18.71 26.03
N LEU A 328 17.06 19.17 25.51
CA LEU A 328 16.93 20.46 24.85
C LEU A 328 16.60 21.61 25.82
N LEU A 329 16.08 21.30 27.00
CA LEU A 329 15.60 22.27 28.00
C LEU A 329 16.62 23.35 28.40
N PRO A 330 17.91 23.06 28.63
CA PRO A 330 18.87 24.08 29.05
C PRO A 330 19.04 25.19 28.01
N VAL A 331 19.02 24.85 26.72
CA VAL A 331 19.15 25.82 25.63
C VAL A 331 17.81 26.52 25.38
N ALA A 332 16.70 25.78 25.45
CA ALA A 332 15.36 26.34 25.32
C ALA A 332 15.07 27.43 26.38
N ARG A 333 15.48 27.23 27.65
CA ARG A 333 15.34 28.22 28.72
C ARG A 333 16.14 29.50 28.45
N LYS A 334 17.36 29.39 27.91
CA LYS A 334 18.16 30.58 27.54
C LYS A 334 17.47 31.35 26.41
N LEU A 335 16.93 30.64 25.43
CA LEU A 335 16.19 31.24 24.33
C LEU A 335 14.90 31.93 24.80
N GLU A 336 14.16 31.31 25.72
CA GLU A 336 12.97 31.89 26.36
C GLU A 336 13.30 33.17 27.15
N GLN A 337 14.42 33.19 27.88
CA GLN A 337 14.88 34.40 28.59
C GLN A 337 15.19 35.56 27.63
N VAL A 338 15.72 35.27 26.44
CA VAL A 338 16.01 36.28 25.41
C VAL A 338 14.73 36.79 24.73
N THR A 339 13.68 35.95 24.62
CA THR A 339 12.40 36.36 24.00
C THR A 339 11.45 37.06 24.98
N GLN A 340 11.52 36.76 26.28
CA GLN A 340 10.68 37.37 27.32
C GLN A 340 11.21 38.74 27.78
N VAL A 341 11.28 39.70 26.87
CA VAL A 341 11.73 41.07 27.15
C VAL A 341 10.55 42.05 27.26
N LYS A 342 10.64 43.01 28.19
CA LYS A 342 9.56 43.98 28.47
C LYS A 342 9.30 44.98 27.34
N ASN A 343 10.28 45.21 26.47
CA ASN A 343 10.17 46.07 25.30
C ASN A 343 11.14 45.61 24.20
N ALA A 344 10.88 46.03 22.96
CA ALA A 344 11.65 45.60 21.79
C ALA A 344 13.14 46.02 21.81
N ALA A 345 13.49 47.08 22.54
CA ALA A 345 14.87 47.55 22.65
C ALA A 345 15.76 46.66 23.54
N ALA A 346 15.16 45.87 24.43
CA ALA A 346 15.86 44.91 25.27
C ALA A 346 16.06 43.53 24.60
N PHE A 347 15.51 43.33 23.41
CA PHE A 347 15.66 42.08 22.66
C PHE A 347 17.07 41.97 22.07
N ASN A 348 17.81 40.93 22.46
CA ASN A 348 19.10 40.62 21.86
C ASN A 348 18.92 39.65 20.67
N ALA A 349 18.93 40.21 19.46
CA ALA A 349 18.79 39.44 18.23
C ALA A 349 19.94 38.45 17.97
N ASP A 350 21.17 38.79 18.40
CA ASP A 350 22.33 37.93 18.20
C ASP A 350 22.29 36.71 19.12
N ASP A 351 21.98 36.91 20.41
CA ASP A 351 21.80 35.81 21.36
C ASP A 351 20.65 34.89 20.92
N PHE A 352 19.55 35.46 20.43
CA PHE A 352 18.43 34.70 19.88
C PHE A 352 18.90 33.79 18.73
N ARG A 353 19.64 34.35 17.76
CA ARG A 353 20.17 33.59 16.62
C ARG A 353 21.14 32.49 17.05
N ILE A 354 22.02 32.78 18.01
CA ILE A 354 22.99 31.81 18.54
C ILE A 354 22.26 30.66 19.22
N TYR A 355 21.39 30.93 20.18
CA TYR A 355 20.70 29.89 20.94
C TYR A 355 19.72 29.09 20.06
N SER A 356 19.04 29.76 19.12
CA SER A 356 18.21 29.11 18.11
C SER A 356 19.03 28.13 17.26
N SER A 357 20.20 28.54 16.76
CA SER A 357 21.07 27.67 15.96
C SER A 357 21.63 26.50 16.78
N VAL A 358 22.00 26.72 18.04
CA VAL A 358 22.45 25.64 18.94
C VAL A 358 21.34 24.63 19.16
N LEU A 359 20.10 25.09 19.38
CA LEU A 359 18.95 24.22 19.59
C LEU A 359 18.65 23.38 18.34
N SER A 360 18.67 24.00 17.14
CA SER A 360 18.49 23.29 15.88
C SER A 360 19.55 22.20 15.67
N ARG A 361 20.83 22.50 15.93
CA ARG A 361 21.92 21.52 15.82
C ARG A 361 21.82 20.38 16.82
N GLN A 362 21.39 20.67 18.05
CA GLN A 362 21.16 19.62 19.05
C GLN A 362 20.01 18.69 18.63
N ALA A 363 18.92 19.24 18.09
CA ALA A 363 17.81 18.44 17.60
C ALA A 363 18.23 17.57 16.39
N GLU A 364 19.00 18.12 15.46
CA GLU A 364 19.56 17.38 14.32
C GLU A 364 20.48 16.24 14.76
N ALA A 365 21.38 16.51 15.71
CA ALA A 365 22.29 15.50 16.26
C ALA A 365 21.53 14.36 16.95
N ILE A 366 20.42 14.65 17.64
CA ILE A 366 19.55 13.63 18.23
C ILE A 366 18.85 12.83 17.12
N LEU A 367 18.29 13.52 16.11
CA LEU A 367 17.59 12.87 15.00
C LEU A 367 18.48 11.84 14.30
N GLN A 368 19.74 12.22 14.00
CA GLN A 368 20.70 11.36 13.31
C GLN A 368 21.27 10.24 14.18
N ARG A 369 21.26 10.41 15.52
CA ARG A 369 21.78 9.42 16.46
C ARG A 369 20.76 8.33 16.78
N ASP A 370 19.52 8.73 17.02
CA ASP A 370 18.51 7.85 17.61
C ASP A 370 17.50 7.32 16.59
N PHE A 371 17.42 7.92 15.40
CA PHE A 371 16.45 7.55 14.36
C PHE A 371 17.12 7.37 12.99
N ASP A 372 16.48 6.57 12.13
CA ASP A 372 16.78 6.54 10.70
C ASP A 372 15.60 7.13 9.93
N VAL A 373 15.74 8.38 9.50
CA VAL A 373 14.63 9.17 8.95
C VAL A 373 14.88 9.49 7.48
N ARG A 374 13.93 9.15 6.61
CA ARG A 374 13.96 9.49 5.19
C ARG A 374 14.28 10.97 4.98
N GLY A 375 15.26 11.28 4.14
CA GLY A 375 15.70 12.65 3.88
C GLY A 375 16.55 13.32 4.96
N HIS A 376 16.74 12.68 6.12
CA HIS A 376 17.55 13.18 7.25
C HIS A 376 18.48 12.09 7.83
N ARG A 377 18.82 11.09 7.02
CA ARG A 377 19.58 9.92 7.46
C ARG A 377 20.99 10.33 7.88
N SER A 378 21.54 9.62 8.86
CA SER A 378 22.95 9.75 9.18
C SER A 378 23.81 9.02 8.14
N ILE A 379 25.02 9.51 7.89
CA ILE A 379 25.98 8.86 6.99
C ILE A 379 26.30 7.43 7.45
N VAL A 380 26.18 7.17 8.75
CA VAL A 380 26.34 5.84 9.35
C VAL A 380 25.22 4.91 8.89
N ASN A 381 23.95 5.31 9.03
CA ASN A 381 22.80 4.53 8.57
C ASN A 381 22.82 4.33 7.04
N GLU A 382 23.20 5.38 6.28
CA GLU A 382 23.32 5.25 4.83
C GLU A 382 24.43 4.25 4.46
N LEU A 383 25.58 4.26 5.15
CA LEU A 383 26.67 3.31 4.93
C LEU A 383 26.29 1.86 5.23
N ASP A 384 25.33 1.61 6.11
CA ASP A 384 24.82 0.26 6.39
C ASP A 384 23.73 -0.19 5.42
N ASP A 385 23.12 0.73 4.67
CA ASP A 385 22.04 0.41 3.73
C ASP A 385 22.54 -0.26 2.45
N GLY A 386 22.36 -1.57 2.35
CA GLY A 386 22.75 -2.35 1.17
C GLY A 386 22.15 -1.88 -0.16
N ASN A 387 21.05 -1.13 -0.16
CA ASN A 387 20.43 -0.60 -1.38
C ASN A 387 21.12 0.67 -1.90
N LEU A 388 21.87 1.38 -1.06
CA LEU A 388 22.61 2.57 -1.46
C LEU A 388 23.95 2.22 -2.09
N ALA A 389 24.30 2.94 -3.16
CA ALA A 389 25.60 2.84 -3.81
C ALA A 389 26.45 4.07 -3.49
N PHE A 390 27.62 3.84 -2.90
CA PHE A 390 28.60 4.89 -2.65
C PHE A 390 29.72 4.83 -3.68
N THR A 391 29.98 5.96 -4.33
CA THR A 391 31.06 6.07 -5.32
C THR A 391 32.01 7.19 -4.89
N VAL A 392 33.29 6.87 -4.78
CA VAL A 392 34.37 7.84 -4.50
C VAL A 392 35.34 7.83 -5.67
N GLY A 393 35.34 8.92 -6.44
CA GLY A 393 36.06 8.98 -7.70
C GLY A 393 35.53 7.95 -8.69
N ARG A 394 36.36 6.97 -9.07
CA ARG A 394 35.96 5.87 -9.97
C ARG A 394 35.61 4.58 -9.24
N VAL A 395 35.66 4.57 -7.90
CA VAL A 395 35.49 3.36 -7.11
C VAL A 395 34.11 3.32 -6.49
N LYS A 396 33.33 2.30 -6.82
CA LYS A 396 32.11 1.95 -6.07
C LYS A 396 32.51 1.14 -4.83
N LEU A 397 32.19 1.67 -3.66
CA LEU A 397 32.54 1.05 -2.39
C LEU A 397 31.73 -0.24 -2.17
N ASN A 398 32.39 -1.30 -1.73
CA ASN A 398 31.74 -2.55 -1.34
C ASN A 398 31.35 -2.57 0.14
N SER A 399 30.67 -3.63 0.59
CA SER A 399 30.20 -3.76 1.97
C SER A 399 31.34 -3.71 3.01
N VAL A 400 32.52 -4.27 2.70
CA VAL A 400 33.67 -4.30 3.61
C VAL A 400 34.27 -2.90 3.78
N GLN A 401 34.45 -2.16 2.69
CA GLN A 401 34.93 -0.78 2.73
C GLN A 401 33.93 0.13 3.46
N ARG A 402 32.63 -0.07 3.22
CA ARG A 402 31.57 0.65 3.92
C ARG A 402 31.57 0.39 5.42
N ALA A 403 31.76 -0.87 5.85
CA ALA A 403 31.88 -1.22 7.26
C ALA A 403 33.07 -0.52 7.95
N VAL A 404 34.21 -0.39 7.25
CA VAL A 404 35.36 0.36 7.80
C VAL A 404 35.04 1.85 7.98
N LEU A 405 34.34 2.45 7.03
CA LEU A 405 33.90 3.84 7.13
C LEU A 405 32.84 4.03 8.24
N HIS A 406 31.90 3.09 8.34
CA HIS A 406 30.91 3.01 9.41
C HIS A 406 31.61 3.02 10.77
N ASP A 407 32.67 2.23 10.96
CA ASP A 407 33.43 2.12 12.22
C ASP A 407 34.28 3.37 12.55
N GLY A 408 34.25 4.41 11.71
CA GLY A 408 34.98 5.67 11.93
C GLY A 408 36.44 5.62 11.48
N HIS A 409 36.81 4.62 10.67
CA HIS A 409 38.13 4.51 10.08
C HIS A 409 38.15 5.08 8.65
N ALA A 410 39.35 5.31 8.12
CA ALA A 410 39.54 5.75 6.74
C ALA A 410 39.83 4.58 5.80
N VAL A 411 39.43 4.71 4.55
CA VAL A 411 39.74 3.74 3.48
C VAL A 411 40.67 4.40 2.45
N HIS A 412 41.76 3.71 2.11
CA HIS A 412 42.61 4.04 0.96
C HIS A 412 42.08 3.32 -0.29
N LEU A 413 41.89 4.10 -1.35
CA LEU A 413 41.36 3.70 -2.65
C LEU A 413 42.49 3.82 -3.68
N PRO A 414 43.33 2.78 -3.86
CA PRO A 414 44.50 2.84 -4.73
C PRO A 414 44.16 3.12 -6.20
N GLU A 415 42.95 2.81 -6.64
CA GLU A 415 42.45 3.10 -7.99
C GLU A 415 42.36 4.61 -8.27
N ASN A 416 42.32 5.42 -7.21
CA ASN A 416 42.32 6.88 -7.28
C ASN A 416 43.72 7.51 -7.07
N ASP A 417 44.80 6.71 -6.98
CA ASP A 417 46.18 7.23 -6.77
C ASP A 417 46.73 8.01 -8.00
N SER A 418 46.00 8.03 -9.12
CA SER A 418 46.37 8.83 -10.29
C SER A 418 46.39 10.33 -9.96
N PRO A 419 47.24 11.15 -10.63
CA PRO A 419 47.32 12.59 -10.38
C PRO A 419 45.97 13.32 -10.49
N GLU A 420 45.11 12.86 -11.40
CA GLU A 420 43.78 13.43 -11.66
C GLU A 420 42.79 13.20 -10.51
N ASN A 421 42.81 12.00 -9.90
CA ASN A 421 41.87 11.61 -8.85
C ASN A 421 42.50 11.64 -7.45
N ARG A 422 43.73 12.15 -7.33
CA ARG A 422 44.53 12.05 -6.11
C ARG A 422 43.82 12.61 -4.88
N ARG A 423 42.95 13.62 -5.03
CA ARG A 423 42.14 14.18 -3.92
C ARG A 423 41.11 13.21 -3.33
N GLN A 424 40.86 12.09 -4.00
CA GLN A 424 39.91 11.03 -3.66
C GLN A 424 40.62 9.70 -3.33
N ALA A 425 41.94 9.74 -3.10
CA ALA A 425 42.73 8.57 -2.73
C ALA A 425 42.35 8.02 -1.35
N TYR A 426 41.92 8.89 -0.43
CA TYR A 426 41.46 8.49 0.90
C TYR A 426 40.03 8.99 1.10
N CYS A 427 39.19 8.18 1.73
CA CYS A 427 37.86 8.60 2.18
C CYS A 427 37.60 8.20 3.64
N MET A 428 36.73 8.97 4.29
CA MET A 428 36.26 8.75 5.65
C MET A 428 34.81 9.24 5.76
N ALA A 429 34.02 8.63 6.65
CA ALA A 429 32.73 9.17 7.05
C ALA A 429 32.94 10.25 8.13
N ASP A 430 32.66 11.50 7.78
CA ASP A 430 32.60 12.60 8.75
C ASP A 430 31.21 12.60 9.40
N ARG A 431 31.14 12.13 10.64
CA ARG A 431 29.88 12.05 11.40
C ARG A 431 29.41 13.41 11.90
N PHE A 432 30.29 14.43 11.96
CA PHE A 432 29.91 15.77 12.41
C PHE A 432 29.28 16.55 11.25
N GLU A 433 29.90 16.50 10.07
CA GLU A 433 29.36 17.11 8.85
C GLU A 433 28.36 16.19 8.11
N ASN A 434 28.06 15.02 8.69
CA ASN A 434 27.16 14.00 8.17
C ASN A 434 27.38 13.65 6.67
N ARG A 435 28.63 13.44 6.26
CA ARG A 435 28.98 13.18 4.84
C ARG A 435 30.27 12.38 4.67
N LEU A 436 30.47 11.82 3.48
CA LEU A 436 31.78 11.32 3.08
C LEU A 436 32.72 12.49 2.76
N VAL A 437 33.89 12.47 3.39
CA VAL A 437 34.99 13.39 3.09
C VAL A 437 36.11 12.64 2.38
N THR A 438 36.80 13.34 1.49
CA THR A 438 37.89 12.78 0.69
C THR A 438 39.18 13.59 0.87
N SER A 439 40.32 12.93 0.75
CA SER A 439 41.63 13.54 0.92
C SER A 439 42.68 12.89 0.01
N ALA A 440 43.72 13.68 -0.32
CA ALA A 440 44.92 13.20 -1.01
C ALA A 440 45.96 12.55 -0.09
N ARG A 441 45.78 12.65 1.22
CA ARG A 441 46.66 12.12 2.26
C ARG A 441 45.83 11.40 3.33
N PRO A 442 46.42 10.46 4.08
CA PRO A 442 45.74 9.85 5.22
C PRO A 442 45.19 10.92 6.18
N PHE A 443 44.01 10.66 6.73
CA PHE A 443 43.40 11.56 7.71
C PHE A 443 44.20 11.55 9.02
N PRO A 444 44.61 12.70 9.56
CA PRO A 444 45.40 12.75 10.79
C PRO A 444 44.69 12.09 11.97
N GLY A 445 45.39 11.20 12.69
CA GLY A 445 44.84 10.53 13.87
C GLY A 445 43.80 9.44 13.59
N VAL A 446 43.48 9.16 12.32
CA VAL A 446 42.48 8.16 11.93
C VAL A 446 43.18 6.94 11.32
N ARG A 447 42.85 5.76 11.82
CA ARG A 447 43.41 4.52 11.28
C ARG A 447 42.91 4.30 9.87
N THR A 448 43.83 4.07 8.93
CA THR A 448 43.51 3.86 7.53
C THR A 448 43.63 2.38 7.18
N TYR A 449 42.69 1.87 6.40
CA TYR A 449 42.70 0.52 5.87
C TYR A 449 42.68 0.54 4.35
N ARG A 450 43.23 -0.51 3.74
CA ARG A 450 43.25 -0.71 2.30
C ARG A 450 42.76 -2.11 1.99
N MET A 451 41.96 -2.22 0.93
CA MET A 451 41.59 -3.51 0.39
C MET A 451 42.72 -4.07 -0.48
N THR A 452 43.12 -5.30 -0.20
CA THR A 452 44.16 -6.03 -0.95
C THR A 452 43.53 -6.88 -2.05
N SER A 453 44.36 -7.35 -2.99
CA SER A 453 43.91 -8.12 -4.16
C SER A 453 43.23 -9.45 -3.85
N ASP A 454 43.41 -9.97 -2.62
CA ASP A 454 42.71 -11.14 -2.09
C ASP A 454 41.33 -10.81 -1.50
N GLY A 455 40.86 -9.56 -1.62
CA GLY A 455 39.55 -9.11 -1.13
C GLY A 455 39.51 -8.81 0.37
N LEU A 456 40.61 -8.95 1.09
CA LEU A 456 40.70 -8.66 2.52
C LEU A 456 41.02 -7.19 2.78
N ILE A 457 40.57 -6.66 3.92
CA ILE A 457 40.89 -5.30 4.36
C ILE A 457 42.01 -5.33 5.41
N ARG A 458 43.08 -4.57 5.17
CA ARG A 458 44.27 -4.55 6.04
C ARG A 458 44.65 -3.12 6.40
N PRO A 459 45.17 -2.87 7.63
CA PRO A 459 45.63 -1.54 8.01
C PRO A 459 46.79 -1.08 7.12
N VAL A 460 46.79 0.20 6.76
CA VAL A 460 47.90 0.85 6.06
C VAL A 460 48.86 1.38 7.12
N ASP A 461 50.07 0.85 7.17
CA ASP A 461 51.08 1.37 8.09
C ASP A 461 51.42 2.82 7.74
N PRO A 462 51.46 3.73 8.73
CA PRO A 462 51.88 5.10 8.48
C PRO A 462 53.32 5.08 7.99
N LYS A 463 53.58 5.65 6.80
CA LYS A 463 54.96 5.89 6.36
C LYS A 463 55.64 6.74 7.44
N PRO A 464 56.82 6.35 7.95
CA PRO A 464 57.51 7.12 8.97
C PRO A 464 57.79 8.53 8.41
N ASP A 465 57.31 9.54 9.12
CA ASP A 465 57.59 10.93 8.82
C ASP A 465 59.11 11.12 8.78
N GLY A 466 59.62 11.50 7.62
CA GLY A 466 61.06 11.71 7.40
C GLY A 466 61.57 12.96 8.10
N LYS A 467 61.54 13.02 9.44
CA LYS A 467 62.27 14.01 10.23
C LYS A 467 62.65 13.46 11.62
N ALA A 468 63.82 12.81 11.68
CA ALA A 468 64.77 12.92 12.79
C ALA A 468 66.11 12.25 12.43
N LYS A 469 66.91 12.87 11.54
CA LYS A 469 68.36 12.59 11.55
C LYS A 469 68.94 13.22 12.81
N LYS A 470 69.00 12.43 13.90
CA LYS A 470 69.79 12.74 15.08
C LYS A 470 71.26 12.83 14.62
N ARG A 471 71.83 14.03 14.61
CA ARG A 471 73.28 14.22 14.42
C ARG A 471 73.98 13.67 15.67
N GLU A 472 74.57 12.49 15.56
CA GLU A 472 75.58 12.03 16.51
C GLU A 472 76.90 12.70 16.18
N THR A 473 77.28 13.65 17.02
CA THR A 473 78.59 14.30 17.02
C THR A 473 79.62 13.30 17.55
N LYS A 474 80.54 12.84 16.68
CA LYS A 474 81.67 12.01 17.07
C LYS A 474 82.62 12.78 17.99
N SER A 475 82.68 12.45 19.27
CA SER A 475 83.81 12.80 20.14
C SER A 475 84.88 11.71 20.05
N LYS A 476 86.04 12.05 19.48
CA LYS A 476 87.27 11.23 19.57
C LYS A 476 87.77 11.22 21.01
N SER A 477 88.02 10.04 21.56
CA SER A 477 88.89 9.85 22.73
C SER A 477 89.80 8.67 22.48
N ASN A 478 91.09 8.97 22.28
CA ASN A 478 92.21 8.04 22.29
C ASN A 478 92.41 7.46 23.69
N LYS A 479 92.73 6.16 23.80
CA LYS A 479 93.92 5.61 24.48
C LYS A 479 93.93 4.05 24.44
N PRO A 480 95.10 3.40 24.64
CA PRO A 480 95.54 2.27 23.83
C PRO A 480 95.31 0.91 24.49
N LYS A 481 95.41 -0.15 23.68
CA LYS A 481 95.49 -1.56 24.13
C LYS A 481 96.93 -1.89 24.55
N ILE A 482 97.05 -2.70 25.60
CA ILE A 482 98.27 -3.44 25.98
C ILE A 482 98.62 -4.42 24.87
#